data_AF-A0A538C481-F1
#
_entry.id   AF-A0A538C481-F1
#
_cell.length_a   1.000
_cell.length_b   1.000
_cell.length_c   1.000
_cell.angle_alpha   90.00
_cell.angle_beta   90.00
_cell.angle_gamma   90.00
#
_symmetry.space_group_name_H-M   'P 1'
#
loop_
_entity.id
_entity.type
_entity.pdbx_description
1 polymer ?
#
loop_
_entity_poly.entity_id
_entity_poly.type
_entity_poly.pdbx_seq_one_letter_code
_entity_poly.pdbx_strand_id
1 'polypeptide(L)'
;MRDAKRIRPWWIEADYSYEIDRLVGPGWLLVGDALRFVDPVFSTGVDVAMFSANYAFDAIDAVLRGGQDEHVALKEYARQVGDGVQAWHDLISLFYKLRNLFTAFAVRRRFRERVIRILQGNLYMPDSLDRARKMIQLMEESFQKITSDPENLLRPGALIPDITKHVREAAIVGGTPP
;
A
#
# COMPACT_ATOMS: atom_id res chain seq x y z
N MET A 1 -26.35 -1.14 14.04
CA MET A 1 -25.60 -0.78 15.27
C MET A 1 -26.37 0.18 16.20
N ARG A 2 -27.70 0.35 16.09
CA ARG A 2 -28.42 1.43 16.79
C ARG A 2 -28.41 1.28 18.33
N ASP A 3 -28.28 0.04 18.84
CA ASP A 3 -28.27 -0.28 20.28
C ASP A 3 -26.95 -0.92 20.77
N ALA A 4 -25.84 -0.67 20.07
CA ALA A 4 -24.55 -1.20 20.46
C ALA A 4 -24.00 -0.51 21.73
N LYS A 5 -23.62 -1.29 22.75
CA LYS A 5 -22.97 -0.76 23.96
C LYS A 5 -21.45 -0.67 23.75
N ARG A 6 -20.89 0.53 23.91
CA ARG A 6 -19.43 0.73 23.93
C ARG A 6 -18.82 0.07 25.18
N ILE A 7 -17.97 -0.93 24.98
CA ILE A 7 -17.31 -1.67 26.07
C ILE A 7 -15.88 -1.19 26.37
N ARG A 8 -15.30 -0.33 25.52
CA ARG A 8 -13.93 0.21 25.65
C ARG A 8 -13.89 1.71 25.35
N PRO A 9 -12.98 2.49 25.95
CA PRO A 9 -12.80 3.90 25.61
C PRO A 9 -12.28 4.05 24.17
N TRP A 10 -12.30 5.28 23.66
CA TRP A 10 -11.63 5.60 22.41
C TRP A 10 -10.11 5.63 22.63
N TRP A 11 -9.38 5.11 21.66
CA TRP A 11 -7.92 5.26 21.57
C TRP A 11 -7.60 6.02 20.29
N ILE A 12 -6.56 6.85 20.37
CA ILE A 12 -6.03 7.59 19.23
C ILE A 12 -4.70 6.95 18.89
N GLU A 13 -4.59 6.44 17.68
CA GLU A 13 -3.36 5.93 17.09
C GLU A 13 -2.96 6.89 15.97
N ALA A 14 -1.74 7.42 16.04
CA ALA A 14 -1.19 8.40 15.10
C ALA A 14 0.24 8.00 14.73
N ASP A 15 0.78 8.61 13.68
CA ASP A 15 2.18 8.47 13.23
C ASP A 15 2.65 7.03 12.97
N TYR A 16 1.73 6.20 12.48
CA TYR A 16 2.00 4.78 12.30
C TYR A 16 2.79 4.45 11.02
N SER A 17 2.77 5.29 9.98
CA SER A 17 3.49 4.99 8.73
C SER A 17 4.95 5.44 8.79
N TYR A 18 5.89 4.50 8.70
CA TYR A 18 7.33 4.78 8.67
C TYR A 18 8.09 3.77 7.79
N GLU A 19 9.28 4.17 7.36
CA GLU A 19 10.23 3.34 6.61
C GLU A 19 11.59 3.43 7.30
N ILE A 20 12.30 2.30 7.37
CA ILE A 20 13.62 2.21 7.99
C ILE A 20 14.66 1.99 6.90
N ASP A 21 15.77 2.74 6.98
CA ASP A 21 16.84 2.72 5.97
C ASP A 21 17.60 1.38 5.89
N ARG A 22 17.59 0.60 6.98
CA ARG A 22 18.36 -0.64 7.10
C ARG A 22 17.61 -1.72 7.87
N LEU A 23 17.31 -2.83 7.17
CA LEU A 23 16.60 -3.98 7.74
C LEU A 23 17.50 -4.94 8.53
N VAL A 24 18.81 -4.93 8.27
CA VAL A 24 19.78 -5.88 8.81
C VAL A 24 21.14 -5.24 9.09
N GLY A 25 21.90 -5.83 10.00
CA GLY A 25 23.32 -5.54 10.20
C GLY A 25 24.03 -6.65 10.96
N PRO A 26 25.32 -6.51 11.27
CA PRO A 26 26.08 -7.55 11.94
C PRO A 26 25.45 -7.91 13.29
N GLY A 27 24.99 -9.16 13.43
CA GLY A 27 24.34 -9.71 14.61
C GLY A 27 22.88 -9.28 14.81
N TRP A 28 22.23 -8.60 13.86
CA TRP A 28 20.85 -8.15 14.02
C TRP A 28 20.04 -8.08 12.72
N LEU A 29 18.73 -8.26 12.85
CA LEU A 29 17.73 -8.04 11.81
C LEU A 29 16.43 -7.52 12.44
N LEU A 30 15.57 -6.88 11.64
CA LEU A 30 14.29 -6.32 12.08
C LEU A 30 13.12 -7.14 11.52
N VAL A 31 12.08 -7.39 12.31
CA VAL A 31 10.88 -8.16 11.93
C VAL A 31 9.59 -7.43 12.33
N GLY A 32 8.47 -7.75 11.67
CA GLY A 32 7.17 -7.11 11.89
C GLY A 32 7.24 -5.59 11.81
N ASP A 33 6.48 -4.90 12.65
CA ASP A 33 6.43 -3.44 12.63
C ASP A 33 7.82 -2.81 12.77
N ALA A 34 8.72 -3.41 13.57
CA ALA A 34 10.08 -2.91 13.76
C ALA A 34 10.90 -2.79 12.47
N LEU A 35 10.47 -3.35 11.33
CA LEU A 35 11.10 -3.13 10.02
C LEU A 35 10.41 -2.01 9.20
N ARG A 36 9.08 -1.95 9.24
CA ARG A 36 8.23 -1.03 8.44
C ARG A 36 6.78 -1.21 8.87
N PHE A 37 6.06 -0.10 8.95
CA PHE A 37 4.61 -0.12 9.07
C PHE A 37 4.00 0.78 7.97
N VAL A 38 2.95 0.27 7.34
CA VAL A 38 2.18 0.98 6.32
C VAL A 38 0.70 0.88 6.70
N ASP A 39 -0.07 1.88 6.30
CA ASP A 39 -1.50 2.02 6.58
C ASP A 39 -2.30 0.69 6.59
N PRO A 40 -3.07 0.39 7.65
CA PRO A 40 -3.76 -0.89 7.81
C PRO A 40 -5.00 -1.08 6.92
N VAL A 41 -5.17 -0.33 5.82
CA VAL A 41 -6.28 -0.45 4.85
C VAL A 41 -6.58 -1.91 4.47
N PHE A 42 -5.54 -2.72 4.27
CA PHE A 42 -5.66 -4.13 3.88
C PHE A 42 -5.41 -5.12 5.03
N SER A 43 -5.25 -4.65 6.27
CA SER A 43 -5.03 -5.49 7.46
C SER A 43 -3.83 -6.44 7.35
N THR A 44 -2.71 -5.96 6.79
CA THR A 44 -1.55 -6.80 6.41
C THR A 44 -0.45 -6.86 7.46
N GLY A 45 -0.52 -6.09 8.55
CA GLY A 45 0.57 -6.01 9.54
C GLY A 45 0.94 -7.37 10.14
N VAL A 46 -0.04 -8.22 10.45
CA VAL A 46 0.21 -9.58 10.95
C VAL A 46 0.82 -10.48 9.87
N ASP A 47 0.42 -10.33 8.60
CA ASP A 47 1.03 -11.05 7.47
C ASP A 47 2.52 -10.69 7.35
N VAL A 48 2.83 -9.39 7.40
CA VAL A 48 4.22 -8.87 7.38
C VAL A 48 5.03 -9.41 8.54
N ALA A 49 4.49 -9.39 9.76
CA ALA A 49 5.16 -9.91 10.95
C ALA A 49 5.47 -11.41 10.83
N MET A 50 4.51 -12.22 10.38
CA MET A 50 4.69 -13.66 10.26
C MET A 50 5.69 -14.05 9.16
N PHE A 51 5.60 -13.43 7.98
CA PHE A 51 6.53 -13.74 6.88
C PHE A 51 7.94 -13.23 7.15
N SER A 52 8.10 -12.03 7.71
CA SER A 52 9.42 -11.55 8.15
C SER A 52 10.01 -12.43 9.25
N ALA A 53 9.23 -12.89 10.22
CA ALA A 53 9.72 -13.83 11.23
C ALA A 53 10.18 -15.17 10.64
N ASN A 54 9.45 -15.71 9.65
CA ASN A 54 9.83 -16.97 9.00
C ASN A 54 11.15 -16.83 8.22
N TYR A 55 11.31 -15.78 7.41
CA TYR A 55 12.58 -15.57 6.71
C TYR A 55 13.74 -15.24 7.65
N ALA A 56 13.47 -14.53 8.75
CA ALA A 56 14.46 -14.30 9.78
C ALA A 56 14.92 -15.61 10.40
N PHE A 57 13.99 -16.53 10.68
CA PHE A 57 14.31 -17.87 11.17
C PHE A 57 15.21 -18.61 10.18
N ASP A 58 14.84 -18.65 8.89
CA ASP A 58 15.64 -19.35 7.86
C ASP A 58 17.07 -18.78 7.77
N ALA A 59 17.21 -17.45 7.81
CA ALA A 59 18.50 -16.79 7.78
C ALA A 59 19.34 -17.09 9.05
N ILE A 60 18.73 -16.98 10.23
CA ILE A 60 19.41 -17.24 11.51
C ILE A 60 19.83 -18.71 11.62
N ASP A 61 18.94 -19.65 11.28
CA ASP A 61 19.22 -21.09 11.35
C ASP A 61 20.35 -21.48 10.38
N ALA A 62 20.35 -20.93 9.15
CA ALA A 62 21.42 -21.16 8.18
C ALA A 62 22.80 -20.69 8.68
N VAL A 63 22.86 -19.54 9.36
CA VAL A 63 24.10 -18.99 9.92
C VAL A 63 24.56 -19.81 11.13
N LEU A 64 23.66 -20.08 12.08
CA LEU A 64 24.02 -20.79 13.32
C LEU A 64 24.43 -22.24 13.06
N ARG A 65 23.93 -22.87 12.00
CA ARG A 65 24.35 -24.22 11.58
C ARG A 65 25.62 -24.24 10.73
N GLY A 66 26.18 -23.07 10.40
CA GLY A 66 27.34 -22.97 9.51
C GLY A 66 27.03 -23.32 8.04
N GLY A 67 25.75 -23.27 7.65
CA GLY A 67 25.30 -23.56 6.29
C GLY A 67 25.46 -22.39 5.33
N GLN A 68 25.52 -21.16 5.84
CA GLN A 68 25.70 -19.96 5.03
C GLN A 68 26.43 -18.86 5.82
N ASP A 69 27.19 -18.03 5.10
CA ASP A 69 27.77 -16.80 5.64
C ASP A 69 26.68 -15.80 6.08
N GLU A 70 26.91 -15.13 7.20
CA GLU A 70 25.96 -14.18 7.80
C GLU A 70 25.55 -13.08 6.84
N HIS A 71 26.52 -12.45 6.18
CA HIS A 71 26.23 -11.35 5.27
C HIS A 71 25.38 -11.83 4.08
N VAL A 72 25.61 -13.04 3.58
CA VAL A 72 24.77 -13.64 2.53
C VAL A 72 23.35 -13.91 3.02
N ALA A 73 23.20 -14.52 4.21
CA ALA A 73 21.90 -14.85 4.78
C ALA A 73 21.05 -13.60 5.08
N LEU A 74 21.66 -12.59 5.71
CA LEU A 74 20.96 -11.35 6.04
C LEU A 74 20.62 -10.53 4.80
N LYS A 75 21.46 -10.57 3.75
CA LYS A 75 21.16 -9.91 2.48
C LYS A 75 19.96 -10.55 1.77
N GLU A 76 19.89 -11.88 1.76
CA GLU A 76 18.77 -12.59 1.16
C GLU A 76 17.47 -12.35 1.94
N TYR A 77 17.52 -12.38 3.28
CA TYR A 77 16.42 -11.96 4.14
C TYR A 77 15.90 -10.56 3.79
N ALA A 78 16.80 -9.57 3.75
CA ALA A 78 16.44 -8.18 3.48
C ALA A 78 15.80 -8.02 2.10
N ARG A 79 16.28 -8.76 1.10
CA ARG A 79 15.71 -8.79 -0.25
C ARG A 79 14.29 -9.35 -0.24
N GLN A 80 14.09 -10.54 0.35
CA GLN A 80 12.79 -11.23 0.37
C GLN A 80 11.71 -10.42 1.09
N VAL A 81 12.03 -9.88 2.27
CA VAL A 81 11.09 -9.05 3.03
C VAL A 81 10.86 -7.71 2.34
N GLY A 82 11.94 -7.06 1.88
CA GLY A 82 11.85 -5.77 1.19
C GLY A 82 10.98 -5.83 -0.07
N ASP A 83 11.15 -6.87 -0.88
CA ASP A 83 10.37 -7.10 -2.10
C ASP A 83 8.85 -7.20 -1.83
N GLY A 84 8.46 -7.92 -0.78
CA GLY A 84 7.05 -8.09 -0.40
C GLY A 84 6.44 -6.85 0.23
N VAL A 85 7.18 -6.19 1.13
CA VAL A 85 6.73 -4.94 1.77
C VAL A 85 6.61 -3.80 0.76
N GLN A 86 7.50 -3.73 -0.22
CA GLN A 86 7.39 -2.77 -1.31
C GLN A 86 6.13 -3.00 -2.15
N ALA A 87 5.79 -4.25 -2.47
CA ALA A 87 4.57 -4.57 -3.20
C ALA A 87 3.30 -4.15 -2.43
N TRP A 88 3.30 -4.31 -1.10
CA TRP A 88 2.22 -3.79 -0.26
C TRP A 88 2.11 -2.27 -0.29
N HIS A 89 3.25 -1.58 -0.17
CA HIS A 89 3.31 -0.12 -0.25
C HIS A 89 2.77 0.40 -1.59
N ASP A 90 3.16 -0.23 -2.70
CA ASP A 90 2.70 0.15 -4.05
C ASP A 90 1.20 -0.05 -4.20
N LEU A 91 0.65 -1.16 -3.68
CA LEU A 91 -0.79 -1.42 -3.68
C LEU A 91 -1.58 -0.40 -2.84
N ILE A 92 -1.08 -0.05 -1.65
CA ILE A 92 -1.71 0.95 -0.77
C ILE A 92 -1.66 2.33 -1.41
N SER A 93 -0.53 2.70 -2.00
CA SER A 93 -0.37 3.94 -2.76
C SER A 93 -1.37 4.03 -3.91
N LEU A 94 -1.54 2.93 -4.66
CA LEU A 94 -2.54 2.82 -5.71
C LEU A 94 -3.96 2.93 -5.17
N PHE A 95 -4.29 2.29 -4.05
CA PHE A 95 -5.61 2.40 -3.43
C PHE A 95 -6.01 3.85 -3.18
N TYR A 96 -5.08 4.66 -2.64
CA TYR A 96 -5.32 6.08 -2.39
C TYR A 96 -5.44 6.92 -3.68
N LYS A 97 -4.61 6.65 -4.70
CA LYS A 97 -4.71 7.29 -6.02
C LYS A 97 -6.01 6.91 -6.76
N LEU A 98 -6.43 5.66 -6.62
CA LEU A 98 -7.51 5.03 -7.37
C LEU A 98 -8.83 4.96 -6.60
N ARG A 99 -9.08 5.83 -5.60
CA ARG A 99 -10.21 5.65 -4.66
C ARG A 99 -11.54 5.19 -5.27
N ASN A 100 -11.92 5.72 -6.45
CA ASN A 100 -13.12 5.28 -7.19
C ASN A 100 -12.89 4.08 -8.14
N LEU A 101 -11.68 3.92 -8.68
CA LEU A 101 -11.33 2.91 -9.67
C LEU A 101 -10.89 1.56 -9.05
N PHE A 102 -10.31 1.56 -7.85
CA PHE A 102 -9.95 0.34 -7.14
C PHE A 102 -11.17 -0.57 -6.96
N THR A 103 -12.32 0.02 -6.60
CA THR A 103 -13.61 -0.67 -6.55
C THR A 103 -13.97 -1.34 -7.88
N ALA A 104 -13.71 -0.68 -9.02
CA ALA A 104 -13.95 -1.27 -10.33
C ALA A 104 -13.10 -2.52 -10.57
N PHE A 105 -11.86 -2.56 -10.08
CA PHE A 105 -11.03 -3.77 -10.11
C PHE A 105 -11.55 -4.85 -9.15
N ALA A 106 -12.02 -4.48 -7.97
CA ALA A 106 -12.52 -5.42 -6.97
C ALA A 106 -13.87 -6.08 -7.34
N VAL A 107 -14.74 -5.38 -8.09
CA VAL A 107 -16.08 -5.88 -8.44
C VAL A 107 -16.15 -6.55 -9.82
N ARG A 108 -15.31 -6.15 -10.78
CA ARG A 108 -15.35 -6.72 -12.14
C ARG A 108 -14.81 -8.15 -12.13
N ARG A 109 -15.64 -9.12 -12.56
CA ARG A 109 -15.33 -10.56 -12.58
C ARG A 109 -13.95 -10.89 -13.16
N ARG A 110 -13.52 -10.19 -14.22
CA ARG A 110 -12.21 -10.39 -14.88
C ARG A 110 -10.99 -10.12 -13.99
N PHE A 111 -11.14 -9.31 -12.95
CA PHE A 111 -10.04 -8.89 -12.05
C PHE A 111 -10.25 -9.32 -10.61
N ARG A 112 -11.51 -9.49 -10.20
CA ARG A 112 -11.91 -9.81 -8.83
C ARG A 112 -11.09 -10.93 -8.21
N GLU A 113 -10.88 -12.04 -8.93
CA GLU A 113 -10.10 -13.16 -8.41
C GLU A 113 -8.63 -12.77 -8.10
N ARG A 114 -8.00 -12.01 -9.00
CA ARG A 114 -6.62 -11.53 -8.82
C ARG A 114 -6.52 -10.57 -7.64
N VAL A 115 -7.49 -9.66 -7.51
CA VAL A 115 -7.57 -8.73 -6.38
C VAL A 115 -7.75 -9.49 -5.06
N ILE A 116 -8.68 -10.46 -5.00
CA ILE A 116 -8.90 -11.27 -3.80
C ILE A 116 -7.61 -12.02 -3.41
N ARG A 117 -6.91 -12.63 -4.36
CA ARG A 117 -5.65 -13.35 -4.09
C ARG A 117 -4.57 -12.45 -3.48
N ILE A 118 -4.48 -11.19 -3.93
CA ILE A 118 -3.55 -10.22 -3.34
C ILE A 118 -4.00 -9.87 -1.92
N LEU A 119 -5.30 -9.60 -1.72
CA LEU A 119 -5.86 -9.25 -0.41
C LEU A 119 -5.84 -10.40 0.60
N GLN A 120 -5.67 -11.65 0.16
CA GLN A 120 -5.42 -12.80 1.03
C GLN A 120 -4.02 -12.81 1.65
N GLY A 121 -3.12 -11.94 1.18
CA GLY A 121 -1.76 -11.81 1.67
C GLY A 121 -0.73 -12.57 0.86
N ASN A 122 0.39 -12.94 1.49
CA ASN A 122 1.45 -13.76 0.88
C ASN A 122 2.13 -13.09 -0.34
N LEU A 123 2.48 -11.80 -0.23
CA LEU A 123 3.29 -11.10 -1.25
C LEU A 123 4.79 -11.39 -1.15
N TYR A 124 5.15 -12.44 -0.43
CA TYR A 124 6.52 -12.80 -0.09
C TYR A 124 7.01 -14.00 -0.93
N MET A 125 6.08 -14.88 -1.28
CA MET A 125 6.36 -16.01 -2.16
C MET A 125 6.53 -15.53 -3.61
N PRO A 126 7.56 -15.98 -4.35
CA PRO A 126 7.90 -15.46 -5.68
C PRO A 126 6.72 -15.43 -6.66
N ASP A 127 5.96 -16.51 -6.74
CA ASP A 127 4.82 -16.62 -7.65
C ASP A 127 3.67 -15.66 -7.29
N SER A 128 3.43 -15.46 -6.00
CA SER A 128 2.37 -14.55 -5.53
C SER A 128 2.79 -13.10 -5.71
N LEU A 129 4.05 -12.78 -5.43
CA LEU A 129 4.65 -11.48 -5.67
C LEU A 129 4.62 -11.10 -7.15
N ASP A 130 5.01 -11.99 -8.06
CA ASP A 130 4.97 -11.75 -9.50
C ASP A 130 3.54 -11.45 -9.99
N ARG A 131 2.56 -12.25 -9.55
CA ARG A 131 1.14 -12.00 -9.87
C ARG A 131 0.67 -10.65 -9.33
N ALA A 132 1.06 -10.29 -8.11
CA ALA A 132 0.70 -9.01 -7.51
C ALA A 132 1.31 -7.84 -8.28
N ARG A 133 2.61 -7.90 -8.61
CA ARG A 133 3.31 -6.87 -9.40
C ARG A 133 2.66 -6.66 -10.76
N LYS A 134 2.28 -7.73 -11.47
CA LYS A 134 1.54 -7.64 -12.74
C LYS A 134 0.18 -6.94 -12.58
N MET A 135 -0.51 -7.18 -11.47
CA MET A 135 -1.80 -6.55 -11.20
C MET A 135 -1.64 -5.07 -10.82
N ILE A 136 -0.64 -4.74 -9.98
CA ILE A 136 -0.25 -3.38 -9.60
C ILE A 136 0.11 -2.58 -10.84
N GLN A 137 0.94 -3.14 -11.73
CA GLN A 137 1.29 -2.52 -13.00
C GLN A 137 0.06 -2.23 -13.86
N LEU A 138 -0.85 -3.20 -14.00
CA LEU A 138 -2.09 -3.00 -14.77
C LEU A 138 -2.97 -1.87 -14.18
N MET A 139 -3.03 -1.78 -12.85
CA MET A 139 -3.77 -0.72 -12.15
C MET A 139 -3.12 0.65 -12.38
N GLU A 140 -1.80 0.75 -12.30
CA GLU A 140 -1.04 1.97 -12.56
C GLU A 140 -1.19 2.41 -14.03
N GLU A 141 -1.05 1.50 -15.00
CA GLU A 141 -1.28 1.81 -16.42
C GLU A 141 -2.70 2.34 -16.68
N SER A 142 -3.70 1.73 -16.02
CA SER A 142 -5.08 2.18 -16.09
C SER A 142 -5.27 3.57 -15.48
N PHE A 143 -4.59 3.85 -14.36
CA PHE A 143 -4.59 5.17 -13.73
C PHE A 143 -4.01 6.22 -14.69
N GLN A 144 -2.82 5.96 -15.21
CA GLN A 144 -2.10 6.87 -16.11
C GLN A 144 -2.93 7.23 -17.34
N LYS A 145 -3.57 6.22 -17.95
CA LYS A 145 -4.47 6.43 -19.10
C LYS A 145 -5.68 7.31 -18.77
N ILE A 146 -6.24 7.15 -17.57
CA ILE A 146 -7.36 7.99 -17.11
C ILE A 146 -6.86 9.41 -16.86
N THR A 147 -5.73 9.58 -16.19
CA THR A 147 -5.19 10.91 -15.85
C THR A 147 -4.61 11.66 -17.04
N SER A 148 -4.19 10.98 -18.11
CA SER A 148 -3.64 11.63 -19.30
C SER A 148 -4.71 12.32 -20.17
N ASP A 149 -5.98 11.93 -20.05
CA ASP A 149 -7.09 12.45 -20.85
C ASP A 149 -7.92 13.47 -20.05
N PRO A 150 -7.83 14.79 -20.33
CA PRO A 150 -8.56 15.84 -19.61
C PRO A 150 -10.08 15.65 -19.52
N GLU A 151 -10.68 15.02 -20.54
CA GLU A 151 -12.13 14.86 -20.62
C GLU A 151 -12.62 13.56 -19.94
N ASN A 152 -11.70 12.76 -19.40
CA ASN A 152 -12.05 11.49 -18.78
C ASN A 152 -12.73 11.70 -17.42
N LEU A 153 -14.01 11.35 -17.34
CA LEU A 153 -14.85 11.49 -16.14
C LEU A 153 -14.38 10.67 -14.93
N LEU A 154 -13.50 9.69 -15.12
CA LEU A 154 -12.93 8.90 -14.02
C LEU A 154 -11.73 9.58 -13.36
N ARG A 155 -11.27 10.74 -13.88
CA ARG A 155 -10.18 11.49 -13.26
C ARG A 155 -10.56 12.00 -11.88
N PRO A 156 -9.62 11.98 -10.91
CA PRO A 156 -9.81 12.67 -9.65
C PRO A 156 -10.17 14.14 -9.88
N GLY A 157 -11.31 14.57 -9.35
CA GLY A 157 -11.78 15.96 -9.47
C GLY A 157 -12.53 16.30 -10.76
N ALA A 158 -12.74 15.37 -11.70
CA ALA A 158 -13.42 15.64 -12.98
C ALA A 158 -14.85 16.20 -12.83
N LEU A 159 -15.53 15.85 -11.72
CA LEU A 159 -16.90 16.29 -11.43
C LEU A 159 -16.95 17.48 -10.47
N ILE A 160 -15.80 18.01 -10.04
CA ILE A 160 -15.75 19.20 -9.19
C ILE A 160 -15.90 20.41 -10.13
N PRO A 161 -16.93 21.25 -9.94
CA PRO A 161 -17.09 22.46 -10.72
C PRO A 161 -15.86 23.36 -10.61
N ASP A 162 -15.46 24.00 -11.71
CA ASP A 162 -14.37 24.96 -11.72
C ASP A 162 -14.78 26.22 -10.92
N ILE A 163 -14.37 26.26 -9.65
CA ILE A 163 -14.67 27.37 -8.72
C ILE A 163 -14.00 28.66 -9.21
N THR A 164 -12.88 28.55 -9.95
CA THR A 164 -12.14 29.69 -10.51
C THR A 164 -12.93 30.44 -11.59
N LYS A 165 -13.86 29.77 -12.27
CA LYS A 165 -14.72 30.39 -13.30
C LYS A 165 -15.74 31.36 -12.67
N HIS A 166 -16.30 31.00 -11.51
CA HIS A 166 -17.31 31.80 -10.81
C HIS A 166 -16.72 33.05 -10.12
N VAL A 167 -15.45 33.01 -9.71
CA VAL A 167 -14.77 34.18 -9.12
C VAL A 167 -14.48 35.26 -10.17
N ARG A 168 -14.20 34.87 -11.42
CA ARG A 168 -13.98 35.84 -12.52
C ARG A 168 -15.27 36.54 -12.95
N GLU A 169 -16.40 35.85 -12.95
CA GLU A 169 -17.69 36.46 -13.29
C GLU A 169 -18.20 37.41 -12.19
N ALA A 170 -17.97 37.09 -10.91
CA ALA A 170 -18.33 37.99 -9.80
C ALA A 170 -17.48 39.28 -9.76
N ALA A 171 -16.23 39.24 -10.23
CA ALA A 171 -15.34 40.41 -10.26
C ALA A 171 -15.67 41.42 -11.37
N ILE A 172 -16.46 41.04 -12.39
CA ILE A 172 -16.82 41.91 -13.52
C ILE A 172 -18.12 42.71 -13.24
N VAL A 173 -18.93 42.27 -12.28
CA VAL A 173 -20.25 42.87 -11.96
C VAL A 173 -20.20 43.83 -10.74
N GLY A 174 -19.03 44.01 -10.13
CA GLY A 174 -18.83 44.90 -8.98
C GLY A 174 -18.79 46.39 -9.38
N GLY A 175 -19.96 46.98 -9.62
CA GLY A 175 -20.14 48.43 -9.73
C GLY A 175 -19.64 49.18 -8.49
N THR A 176 -19.05 50.34 -8.74
CA THR A 176 -18.53 51.29 -7.75
C THR A 176 -19.61 51.69 -6.73
N PRO A 177 -19.39 51.53 -5.40
CA PRO A 177 -20.26 52.10 -4.39
C PRO A 177 -19.86 53.58 -4.11
N PRO A 178 -20.78 54.39 -3.54
CA PRO A 178 -20.71 55.86 -3.46
C PRO A 178 -19.58 56.41 -2.59
#